data_AF-A0A6C0GPE6-F1
#
_entry.id   AF-A0A6C0GPE6-F1
#
_cell.length_a   1.000
_cell.length_b   1.000
_cell.length_c   1.000
_cell.angle_alpha   90.00
_cell.angle_beta   90.00
_cell.angle_gamma   90.00
#
_symmetry.space_group_name_H-M   'P 1'
#
loop_
_entity.id
_entity.type
_entity.pdbx_description
1 polymer ?
#
loop_
_entity_poly.entity_id
_entity_poly.type
_entity_poly.pdbx_seq_one_letter_code
_entity_poly.pdbx_strand_id
1 'polypeptide(L)'
;MANRIITLCYRKLIDANASGVWEKFVFEDTYAEFRMQAQYFNQEKKYRSFAELTQQVAGAEKLHFLVSAAATDYIRQLNETIPDVLNNLGKHFLCFNTFQFEIINSDLHDKKKHQVAINFFSLPLIWHDTIGNYLLVSEKKNETSGEASTHLFQLQPYVSIYSLQSETQSL
;
A
#
# COMPACT_ATOMS: atom_id res chain seq x y z
N MET A 1 14.04 -28.80 4.24
CA MET A 1 14.57 -27.41 4.25
C MET A 1 13.49 -26.53 4.89
N ALA A 2 13.87 -25.50 5.65
CA ALA A 2 12.87 -24.63 6.29
C ALA A 2 12.15 -23.79 5.21
N ASN A 3 10.81 -23.83 5.21
CA ASN A 3 10.04 -22.97 4.31
C ASN A 3 10.08 -21.54 4.84
N ARG A 4 10.49 -20.60 3.99
CA ARG A 4 10.46 -19.17 4.28
C ARG A 4 9.16 -18.61 3.74
N ILE A 5 8.27 -18.19 4.63
CA ILE A 5 7.02 -17.54 4.25
C ILE A 5 7.17 -16.05 4.46
N ILE A 6 6.90 -15.28 3.42
CA ILE A 6 6.99 -13.82 3.44
C ILE A 6 5.64 -13.18 3.11
N THR A 7 5.41 -12.00 3.68
CA THR A 7 4.44 -11.05 3.17
C THR A 7 5.20 -9.90 2.54
N LEU A 8 4.81 -9.49 1.34
CA LEU A 8 5.34 -8.29 0.70
C LEU A 8 4.45 -7.08 1.03
N CYS A 9 5.06 -5.93 1.21
CA CYS A 9 4.37 -4.64 1.23
C CYS A 9 4.78 -3.85 -0.02
N TYR A 10 3.79 -3.40 -0.80
CA TYR A 10 3.98 -2.42 -1.87
C TYR A 10 3.37 -1.08 -1.46
N ARG A 11 4.18 -0.01 -1.44
CA ARG A 11 3.73 1.35 -1.14
C ARG A 11 3.47 2.12 -2.43
N LYS A 12 2.20 2.30 -2.79
CA LYS A 12 1.80 3.20 -3.89
C LYS A 12 1.78 4.63 -3.39
N LEU A 13 2.58 5.50 -4.00
CA LEU A 13 2.57 6.94 -3.75
C LEU A 13 1.64 7.63 -4.76
N ILE A 14 0.82 8.55 -4.27
CA ILE A 14 -0.11 9.34 -5.09
C ILE A 14 0.04 10.81 -4.69
N ASP A 15 0.37 11.65 -5.67
CA ASP A 15 0.53 13.09 -5.51
C ASP A 15 0.01 13.84 -6.75
N ALA A 16 0.23 15.15 -6.79
CA ALA A 16 -0.23 16.02 -7.87
C ALA A 16 0.32 15.67 -9.27
N ASN A 17 1.36 14.83 -9.36
CA ASN A 17 1.93 14.35 -10.62
C ASN A 17 1.35 12.99 -11.07
N ALA A 18 0.33 12.48 -10.37
CA ALA A 18 -0.40 11.27 -10.75
C ALA A 18 -0.80 11.33 -12.24
N SER A 19 -0.34 10.35 -13.01
CA SER A 19 -0.56 10.29 -14.47
C SER A 19 -1.75 9.41 -14.84
N GLY A 20 -1.92 8.28 -14.15
CA GLY A 20 -3.00 7.33 -14.36
C GLY A 20 -4.34 7.84 -13.85
N VAL A 21 -5.41 7.36 -14.49
CA VAL A 21 -6.79 7.80 -14.22
C VAL A 21 -7.22 7.41 -12.81
N TRP A 22 -6.87 6.20 -12.37
CA TRP A 22 -7.17 5.71 -11.03
C TRP A 22 -6.50 6.57 -9.95
N GLU A 23 -5.20 6.85 -10.10
CA GLU A 23 -4.45 7.67 -9.14
C GLU A 23 -4.98 9.09 -9.07
N LYS A 24 -5.37 9.67 -10.21
CA LYS A 24 -5.99 11.00 -10.26
C LYS A 24 -7.28 11.05 -9.46
N PHE A 25 -8.15 10.06 -9.60
CA PHE A 25 -9.40 10.04 -8.84
C PHE A 25 -9.16 9.84 -7.34
N VAL A 26 -8.25 8.93 -6.96
CA VAL A 26 -7.85 8.77 -5.55
C VAL A 26 -7.30 10.09 -5.00
N PHE A 27 -6.40 10.75 -5.72
CA PHE A 27 -5.82 12.04 -5.34
C PHE A 27 -6.89 13.12 -5.16
N GLU A 28 -7.82 13.22 -6.11
CA GLU A 28 -8.83 14.26 -6.11
C GLU A 28 -9.75 14.14 -4.89
N ASP A 29 -10.24 12.93 -4.62
CA ASP A 29 -11.22 12.66 -3.58
C ASP A 29 -10.60 12.63 -2.19
N THR A 30 -9.40 12.05 -2.03
CA THR A 30 -8.71 12.07 -0.74
C THR A 30 -8.30 13.48 -0.32
N TYR A 31 -8.00 14.37 -1.28
CA TYR A 31 -7.80 15.78 -0.97
C TYR A 31 -9.09 16.48 -0.52
N ALA A 32 -10.20 16.25 -1.22
CA ALA A 32 -11.49 16.82 -0.86
C ALA A 32 -11.92 16.37 0.53
N GLU A 33 -11.80 15.07 0.81
CA GLU A 33 -12.09 14.47 2.11
C GLU A 33 -11.18 15.03 3.21
N PHE A 34 -9.87 15.15 2.95
CA PHE A 34 -8.94 15.79 3.88
C PHE A 34 -9.40 17.21 4.26
N ARG A 35 -9.75 18.04 3.27
CA ARG A 35 -10.21 19.41 3.53
C ARG A 35 -11.50 19.46 4.33
N MET A 36 -12.41 18.52 4.11
CA MET A 36 -13.66 18.43 4.87
C MET A 36 -13.38 18.02 6.32
N GLN A 37 -12.69 16.89 6.52
CA GLN A 37 -12.43 16.33 7.85
C GLN A 37 -11.55 17.25 8.70
N ALA A 38 -10.56 17.91 8.08
CA ALA A 38 -9.67 18.82 8.79
C ALA A 38 -10.39 20.06 9.36
N GLN A 39 -11.58 20.44 8.87
CA GLN A 39 -12.36 21.54 9.46
C GLN A 39 -12.77 21.24 10.90
N TYR A 40 -13.09 19.97 11.19
CA TYR A 40 -13.43 19.54 12.56
C TYR A 40 -12.27 19.78 13.54
N PHE A 41 -11.04 19.53 13.09
CA PHE A 41 -9.82 19.71 13.87
C PHE A 41 -9.26 21.14 13.82
N ASN A 42 -9.78 22.00 12.93
CA ASN A 42 -9.26 23.34 12.67
C ASN A 42 -10.36 24.41 12.71
N GLN A 43 -11.23 24.36 13.72
CA GLN A 43 -12.40 25.25 13.83
C GLN A 43 -12.00 26.73 13.85
N GLU A 44 -10.89 27.05 14.51
CA GLU A 44 -10.35 28.41 14.60
C GLU A 44 -9.53 28.83 13.37
N LYS A 45 -9.35 27.94 12.39
CA LYS A 45 -8.59 28.18 11.15
C LYS A 45 -7.14 28.63 11.39
N LYS A 46 -6.53 28.16 12.48
CA LYS A 46 -5.17 28.51 12.89
C LYS A 46 -4.11 27.76 12.09
N TYR A 47 -4.41 26.52 11.70
CA TYR A 47 -3.45 25.64 11.04
C TYR A 47 -3.70 25.58 9.53
N ARG A 48 -2.65 25.32 8.76
CA ARG A 48 -2.72 25.27 7.30
C ARG A 48 -2.43 23.88 6.75
N SER A 49 -1.55 23.13 7.41
CA SER A 49 -1.03 21.85 6.92
C SER A 49 -1.44 20.67 7.80
N PHE A 50 -1.38 19.48 7.22
CA PHE A 50 -1.57 18.22 7.97
C PHE A 50 -0.55 18.06 9.11
N ALA A 51 0.71 18.47 8.88
CA ALA A 51 1.76 18.41 9.90
C ALA A 51 1.46 19.32 11.09
N GLU A 52 1.00 20.55 10.86
CA GLU A 52 0.60 21.46 11.95
C GLU A 52 -0.60 20.89 12.73
N LEU A 53 -1.60 20.35 12.03
CA LEU A 53 -2.77 19.74 12.68
C LEU A 53 -2.37 18.59 13.59
N THR A 54 -1.55 17.66 13.11
CA THR A 54 -1.11 16.49 13.89
C THR A 54 -0.17 16.84 15.04
N GLN A 55 0.62 17.91 14.92
CA GLN A 55 1.51 18.37 16.00
C GLN A 55 0.78 19.16 17.10
N GLN A 56 -0.27 19.90 16.76
CA GLN A 56 -0.88 20.89 17.65
C GLN A 56 -2.27 20.52 18.13
N VAL A 57 -2.97 19.60 17.45
CA VAL A 57 -4.35 19.22 17.76
C VAL A 57 -4.40 17.75 18.13
N ALA A 58 -4.68 17.46 19.40
CA ALA A 58 -4.85 16.10 19.88
C ALA A 58 -5.98 15.38 19.10
N GLY A 59 -5.72 14.17 18.61
CA GLY A 59 -6.69 13.40 17.84
C GLY A 59 -6.63 13.64 16.32
N ALA A 60 -5.85 14.61 15.84
CA ALA A 60 -5.75 14.90 14.40
C ALA A 60 -5.06 13.78 13.61
N GLU A 61 -4.34 12.86 14.26
CA GLU A 61 -3.83 11.64 13.62
C GLU A 61 -4.94 10.76 13.04
N LYS A 62 -6.17 10.88 13.56
CA LYS A 62 -7.36 10.19 13.02
C LYS A 62 -7.69 10.60 11.59
N LEU A 63 -7.16 11.72 11.09
CA LEU A 63 -7.34 12.13 9.70
C LEU A 63 -6.88 11.06 8.72
N HIS A 64 -5.86 10.25 9.06
CA HIS A 64 -5.49 9.09 8.25
C HIS A 64 -6.67 8.15 8.02
N PHE A 65 -7.33 7.76 9.11
CA PHE A 65 -8.47 6.86 9.06
C PHE A 65 -9.68 7.51 8.39
N LEU A 66 -10.02 8.75 8.76
CA LEU A 66 -11.18 9.45 8.21
C LEU A 66 -11.06 9.63 6.69
N VAL A 67 -9.89 10.05 6.21
CA VAL A 67 -9.64 10.28 4.78
C VAL A 67 -9.56 8.97 3.98
N SER A 68 -9.17 7.86 4.62
CA SER A 68 -9.09 6.55 3.96
C SER A 68 -10.44 6.08 3.39
N ALA A 69 -11.56 6.56 3.93
CA ALA A 69 -12.89 6.26 3.41
C ALA A 69 -13.04 6.66 1.93
N ALA A 70 -12.48 7.80 1.54
CA ALA A 70 -12.52 8.29 0.16
C ALA A 70 -11.66 7.46 -0.81
N ALA A 71 -10.68 6.69 -0.31
CA ALA A 71 -9.86 5.80 -1.14
C ALA A 71 -10.44 4.38 -1.27
N THR A 72 -11.38 3.99 -0.40
CA THR A 72 -11.78 2.59 -0.22
C THR A 72 -12.42 1.97 -1.47
N ASP A 73 -13.34 2.68 -2.13
CA ASP A 73 -14.01 2.16 -3.31
C ASP A 73 -13.06 2.06 -4.52
N TYR A 74 -12.09 2.95 -4.63
CA TYR A 74 -11.02 2.84 -5.63
C TYR A 74 -10.13 1.63 -5.40
N ILE A 75 -9.81 1.32 -4.14
CA ILE A 75 -9.00 0.15 -3.80
C ILE A 75 -9.77 -1.13 -4.14
N ARG A 76 -11.10 -1.18 -3.93
CA ARG A 76 -11.93 -2.33 -4.31
C ARG A 76 -11.92 -2.60 -5.82
N GLN A 77 -11.82 -1.56 -6.65
CA GLN A 77 -11.73 -1.72 -8.11
C GLN A 77 -10.47 -2.47 -8.57
N LEU A 78 -9.44 -2.54 -7.72
CA LEU A 78 -8.23 -3.32 -8.00
C LEU A 78 -8.45 -4.83 -7.92
N ASN A 79 -9.64 -5.29 -7.49
CA ASN A 79 -10.02 -6.70 -7.41
C ASN A 79 -8.93 -7.54 -6.72
N GLU A 80 -8.53 -7.09 -5.52
CA GLU A 80 -7.54 -7.76 -4.67
C GLU A 80 -6.15 -7.91 -5.31
N THR A 81 -5.86 -7.22 -6.42
CA THR A 81 -4.57 -7.32 -7.13
C THR A 81 -3.69 -6.11 -6.83
N ILE A 82 -2.45 -6.34 -6.38
CA ILE A 82 -1.49 -5.26 -6.12
C ILE A 82 -1.13 -4.58 -7.47
N PRO A 83 -1.29 -3.25 -7.59
CA PRO A 83 -0.98 -2.53 -8.82
C PRO A 83 0.54 -2.38 -9.02
N ASP A 84 0.96 -2.10 -10.25
CA ASP A 84 2.34 -1.81 -10.67
C ASP A 84 3.42 -2.88 -10.41
N VAL A 85 3.13 -3.93 -9.65
CA VAL A 85 4.06 -5.04 -9.42
C VAL A 85 3.73 -6.18 -10.38
N LEU A 86 4.58 -6.35 -11.38
CA LEU A 86 4.46 -7.40 -12.39
C LEU A 86 5.57 -8.43 -12.22
N ASN A 87 5.30 -9.68 -12.58
CA ASN A 87 6.34 -10.67 -12.75
C ASN A 87 7.13 -10.41 -14.06
N ASN A 88 8.19 -11.19 -14.29
CA ASN A 88 9.03 -11.06 -15.49
C ASN A 88 8.30 -11.34 -16.81
N LEU A 89 7.06 -11.85 -16.78
CA LEU A 89 6.20 -12.02 -17.95
C LEU A 89 5.23 -10.85 -18.15
N GLY A 90 5.32 -9.79 -17.35
CA GLY A 90 4.44 -8.64 -17.40
C GLY A 90 3.03 -8.90 -16.85
N LYS A 91 2.84 -9.95 -16.03
CA LYS A 91 1.54 -10.27 -15.44
C LYS A 91 1.49 -9.87 -13.97
N HIS A 92 0.34 -9.35 -13.53
CA HIS A 92 0.03 -9.25 -12.12
C HIS A 92 -0.03 -10.64 -11.48
N PHE A 93 0.51 -10.77 -10.28
CA PHE A 93 0.60 -12.04 -9.55
C PHE A 93 0.47 -11.88 -8.04
N LEU A 94 0.58 -10.66 -7.52
CA LEU A 94 0.44 -10.39 -6.09
C LEU A 94 -1.00 -10.04 -5.77
N CYS A 95 -1.63 -10.88 -4.96
CA CYS A 95 -2.93 -10.59 -4.37
C CYS A 95 -2.78 -9.97 -2.98
N PHE A 96 -3.72 -9.12 -2.56
CA PHE A 96 -3.79 -8.51 -1.24
C PHE A 96 -5.22 -8.59 -0.70
N ASN A 97 -5.36 -8.68 0.62
CA ASN A 97 -6.66 -8.57 1.31
C ASN A 97 -6.65 -7.46 2.38
N THR A 98 -5.48 -6.85 2.62
CA THR A 98 -5.28 -5.82 3.64
C THR A 98 -4.48 -4.68 3.02
N PHE A 99 -4.86 -3.46 3.37
CA PHE A 99 -4.12 -2.26 3.00
C PHE A 99 -4.07 -1.27 4.17
N GLN A 100 -3.14 -0.33 4.11
CA GLN A 100 -3.06 0.80 5.03
C GLN A 100 -2.94 2.10 4.25
N PHE A 101 -3.85 3.04 4.51
CA PHE A 101 -3.81 4.38 3.95
C PHE A 101 -3.02 5.33 4.87
N GLU A 102 -2.25 6.24 4.26
CA GLU A 102 -1.45 7.25 4.94
C GLU A 102 -1.56 8.59 4.19
N ILE A 103 -1.65 9.69 4.94
CA ILE A 103 -1.47 11.04 4.41
C ILE A 103 -0.02 11.38 4.67
N ILE A 104 0.79 11.48 3.61
CA ILE A 104 2.21 11.86 3.76
C ILE A 104 2.30 13.37 4.01
N ASN A 105 1.57 14.14 3.22
CA ASN A 105 1.51 15.59 3.35
C ASN A 105 0.19 16.13 2.80
N SER A 106 -0.24 17.27 3.31
CA SER A 106 -1.38 18.00 2.75
C SER A 106 -1.43 19.43 3.26
N ASP A 107 -2.03 20.32 2.46
CA ASP A 107 -2.27 21.73 2.78
C ASP A 107 -3.73 22.07 2.47
N LEU A 108 -4.41 22.78 3.36
CA LEU A 108 -5.83 23.09 3.24
C LEU A 108 -6.18 24.02 2.06
N HIS A 109 -5.18 24.71 1.52
CA HIS A 109 -5.33 25.71 0.47
C HIS A 109 -4.49 25.41 -0.78
N ASP A 110 -3.61 24.40 -0.73
CA ASP A 110 -2.74 24.04 -1.84
C ASP A 110 -2.77 22.54 -2.11
N LYS A 111 -3.61 22.16 -3.08
CA LYS A 111 -3.76 20.77 -3.51
C LYS A 111 -2.46 20.17 -4.02
N LYS A 112 -1.54 20.98 -4.57
CA LYS A 112 -0.28 20.46 -5.12
C LYS A 112 0.62 19.85 -4.05
N LYS A 113 0.41 20.18 -2.78
CA LYS A 113 1.12 19.61 -1.63
C LYS A 113 0.45 18.36 -1.07
N HIS A 114 -0.73 18.00 -1.57
CA HIS A 114 -1.39 16.77 -1.16
C HIS A 114 -0.57 15.57 -1.65
N GLN A 115 -0.29 14.66 -0.74
CA GLN A 115 0.42 13.43 -1.02
C GLN A 115 -0.08 12.36 -0.07
N VAL A 116 -0.46 11.21 -0.62
CA VAL A 116 -0.96 10.07 0.13
C VAL A 116 -0.21 8.80 -0.28
N ALA A 117 -0.26 7.80 0.58
CA ALA A 117 0.21 6.47 0.29
C ALA A 117 -0.85 5.42 0.59
N ILE A 118 -0.85 4.36 -0.21
CA ILE A 118 -1.57 3.12 0.07
C ILE A 118 -0.54 2.00 0.12
N ASN A 119 -0.38 1.40 1.29
CA ASN A 119 0.45 0.23 1.51
C ASN A 119 -0.41 -1.02 1.30
N PHE A 120 -0.11 -1.80 0.28
CA PHE A 120 -0.76 -3.07 -0.01
C PHE A 120 0.04 -4.22 0.58
N PHE A 121 -0.58 -5.07 1.39
CA PHE A 121 0.08 -6.23 2.00
C PHE A 121 -0.35 -7.50 1.26
N SER A 122 0.63 -8.20 0.67
CA SER A 122 0.35 -9.40 -0.09
C SER A 122 -0.23 -10.51 0.80
N LEU A 123 -0.96 -11.43 0.18
CA LEU A 123 -1.15 -12.76 0.78
C LEU A 123 0.21 -13.43 1.04
N PRO A 124 0.29 -14.39 1.98
CA PRO A 124 1.53 -15.09 2.27
C PRO A 124 2.10 -15.81 1.04
N LEU A 125 3.39 -15.61 0.80
CA LEU A 125 4.14 -16.22 -0.29
C LEU A 125 5.23 -17.13 0.26
N ILE A 126 5.53 -18.20 -0.45
CA ILE A 126 6.73 -19.00 -0.23
C ILE A 126 7.88 -18.31 -0.95
N TRP A 127 8.94 -17.97 -0.22
CA TRP A 127 10.20 -17.47 -0.77
C TRP A 127 11.15 -18.63 -1.06
N HIS A 128 11.26 -18.97 -2.34
CA HIS A 128 12.13 -20.04 -2.81
C HIS A 128 13.58 -19.60 -2.83
N ASP A 129 13.87 -18.50 -3.54
CA ASP A 129 15.24 -18.03 -3.71
C ASP A 129 15.33 -16.54 -4.09
N THR A 130 16.56 -16.00 -4.08
CA THR A 130 16.92 -14.67 -4.55
C THR A 130 18.00 -14.79 -5.62
N ILE A 131 17.71 -14.32 -6.83
CA ILE A 131 18.60 -14.40 -7.99
C ILE A 131 18.99 -12.97 -8.37
N GLY A 132 20.14 -12.49 -7.88
CA GLY A 132 20.52 -11.09 -8.03
C GLY A 132 19.51 -10.17 -7.33
N ASN A 133 18.85 -9.29 -8.08
CA ASN A 133 17.78 -8.42 -7.58
C ASN A 133 16.36 -8.98 -7.83
N TYR A 134 16.24 -10.27 -8.20
CA TYR A 134 14.96 -10.94 -8.38
C TYR A 134 14.61 -11.81 -7.18
N LEU A 135 13.32 -11.88 -6.87
CA LEU A 135 12.75 -12.83 -5.93
C LEU A 135 11.96 -13.89 -6.69
N LEU A 136 12.25 -15.16 -6.38
CA LEU A 136 11.47 -16.30 -6.82
C LEU A 136 10.48 -16.68 -5.73
N VAL A 137 9.20 -16.53 -6.02
CA VAL A 137 8.12 -16.74 -5.04
C VAL A 137 7.00 -17.62 -5.62
N SER A 138 6.23 -18.25 -4.76
CA SER A 138 4.93 -18.84 -5.12
C SER A 138 3.90 -18.50 -4.05
N GLU A 139 2.62 -18.63 -4.39
CA GLU A 139 1.57 -18.56 -3.37
C GLU A 139 1.76 -19.68 -2.32
N LYS A 140 1.47 -19.38 -1.06
CA LYS A 140 1.35 -20.42 -0.02
C LYS A 140 0.01 -21.15 -0.21
N LYS A 141 0.01 -22.21 -1.01
CA LYS A 141 -1.15 -23.11 -1.15
C LYS A 141 -1.03 -24.32 -0.24
N ASN A 142 -2.17 -24.84 0.21
CA ASN A 142 -2.27 -26.12 0.91
C ASN A 142 -2.26 -27.28 -0.10
N GLU A 143 -1.32 -27.32 -1.04
CA GLU A 143 -1.30 -28.34 -2.10
C GLU A 143 -0.31 -29.48 -1.79
N THR A 144 -0.78 -30.70 -2.04
CA THR A 144 -0.14 -31.99 -1.72
C THR A 144 0.87 -32.44 -2.79
N SER A 145 0.92 -31.77 -3.94
CA SER A 145 1.84 -32.07 -5.04
C SER A 145 3.12 -31.23 -4.92
N GLY A 146 4.28 -31.87 -5.04
CA GLY A 146 5.59 -31.23 -4.91
C GLY A 146 5.99 -30.24 -6.02
N GLU A 147 5.05 -29.78 -6.84
CA GLU A 147 5.27 -28.79 -7.90
C GLU A 147 4.52 -27.50 -7.55
N ALA A 148 5.22 -26.35 -7.61
CA ALA A 148 4.65 -25.05 -7.31
C ALA A 148 4.71 -24.14 -8.53
N SER A 149 3.60 -23.48 -8.86
CA SER A 149 3.59 -22.38 -9.82
C SER A 149 4.34 -21.19 -9.25
N THR A 150 5.45 -20.83 -9.88
CA THR A 150 6.34 -19.76 -9.39
C THR A 150 6.22 -18.49 -10.21
N HIS A 151 6.57 -17.38 -9.56
CA HIS A 151 6.72 -16.07 -10.15
C HIS A 151 8.12 -15.56 -9.82
N LEU A 152 8.87 -15.22 -10.88
CA LEU A 152 10.09 -14.45 -10.76
C LEU A 152 9.74 -12.98 -11.00
N PHE A 153 10.10 -12.10 -10.08
CA PHE A 153 9.91 -10.66 -10.23
C PHE A 153 11.11 -9.89 -9.69
N GLN A 154 11.34 -8.71 -10.24
CA GLN A 154 12.43 -7.84 -9.82
C GLN A 154 12.02 -7.03 -8.59
N LEU A 155 12.89 -6.93 -7.59
CA LEU A 155 12.72 -5.98 -6.50
C LEU A 155 12.78 -4.55 -7.07
N GLN A 156 11.64 -3.88 -7.03
CA GLN A 156 11.47 -2.51 -7.49
C GLN A 156 11.29 -1.55 -6.30
N PRO A 157 11.47 -0.22 -6.51
CA PRO A 157 11.22 0.76 -5.46
C PRO A 157 9.86 0.55 -4.79
N TYR A 158 9.81 0.83 -3.48
CA TYR A 158 8.60 0.73 -2.65
C TYR A 158 8.02 -0.67 -2.46
N VAL A 159 8.71 -1.72 -2.91
CA VAL A 159 8.43 -3.10 -2.50
C VAL A 159 9.39 -3.51 -1.40
N SER A 160 8.87 -4.01 -0.27
CA SER A 160 9.65 -4.56 0.83
C SER A 160 9.09 -5.89 1.30
N ILE A 161 9.95 -6.76 1.83
CA ILE A 161 9.48 -7.85 2.69
C ILE A 161 8.99 -7.21 3.99
N TYR A 162 7.71 -7.38 4.30
CA TYR A 162 7.05 -6.85 5.50
C TYR A 162 7.19 -7.79 6.69
N SER A 163 7.06 -9.09 6.45
CA SER A 163 7.22 -10.12 7.47
C SER A 163 7.91 -11.35 6.89
N LEU A 164 8.60 -12.10 7.77
CA LEU A 164 9.26 -13.36 7.46
C LEU A 164 8.97 -14.36 8.58
N GLN A 165 8.43 -15.53 8.22
CA GLN A 165 8.25 -16.67 9.10
C GLN A 165 9.08 -17.84 8.57
N SER A 166 9.84 -18.50 9.45
CA SER A 166 10.55 -19.73 9.13
C SER A 166 9.77 -20.92 9.68
N GLU A 167 9.15 -21.71 8.81
CA GLU A 167 8.56 -22.99 9.20
C GLU A 167 9.66 -24.06 9.20
N THR A 168 10.04 -24.51 10.40
CA THR A 168 10.88 -25.71 10.54
C THR A 168 9.95 -26.91 10.45
N GLN A 169 10.09 -27.74 9.42
CA GLN A 169 9.40 -29.03 9.37
C GLN A 169 9.87 -29.87 10.57
N SER A 170 9.03 -30.04 11.58
CA SER A 170 9.24 -31.05 12.63
C SER A 170 9.20 -32.43 11.96
N LEU A 171 10.31 -33.15 12.13
CA LEU A 171 10.54 -34.53 11.65
C LEU A 171 9.57 -35.52 12.29
#